data_AF-A0A7L5YN82-F1
#
_entry.id   AF-A0A7L5YN82-F1
#
_cell.length_a   1.000
_cell.length_b   1.000
_cell.length_c   1.000
_cell.angle_alpha   90.00
_cell.angle_beta   90.00
_cell.angle_gamma   90.00
#
_symmetry.space_group_name_H-M   'P 1'
#
loop_
_entity.id
_entity.type
_entity.pdbx_description
1 polymer ?
#
loop_
_entity_poly.entity_id
_entity_poly.type
_entity_poly.pdbx_seq_one_letter_code
_entity_poly.pdbx_strand_id
1 'polypeptide(L)'
;MCIGILIVADGGYRNVFSLYSLTPVLTTALSLPSAPTLWKRGLLLMFVSALGSLGFALSLWLNGYTFDAVIEQREVDEVILRISTYPVLGLILGFVALLMVLWQRSVERMNTLQASAAIEFERRRIAMDIHDSVLSRLTALSRRVEYAALLAADEPEAVRTELDHVAAMAADIHADIRWTVRPAR
;
A
#
# COMPACT_ATOMS: atom_id res chain seq x y z
N MET A 1 28.95 10.91 10.60
CA MET A 1 30.25 11.48 11.04
C MET A 1 31.28 11.63 9.92
N CYS A 2 31.35 10.75 8.92
CA CYS A 2 32.35 10.86 7.85
C CYS A 2 32.18 12.06 6.89
N ILE A 3 30.98 12.63 6.79
CA ILE A 3 30.64 13.71 5.84
C ILE A 3 31.41 15.02 6.15
N GLY A 4 31.45 15.43 7.42
CA GLY A 4 32.10 16.68 7.82
C GLY A 4 33.63 16.62 7.73
N ILE A 5 34.23 15.46 8.00
CA ILE A 5 35.68 15.26 7.94
C ILE A 5 36.17 15.27 6.50
N LEU A 6 35.41 14.68 5.56
CA LEU A 6 35.75 14.69 4.13
C LEU A 6 35.76 16.11 3.55
N ILE A 7 34.79 16.95 3.92
CA ILE A 7 34.71 18.34 3.44
C ILE A 7 35.86 19.20 4.01
N VAL A 8 36.32 18.92 5.22
CA VAL A 8 37.44 19.62 5.86
C VAL A 8 38.79 19.14 5.32
N ALA A 9 38.93 17.85 5.00
CA ALA A 9 40.18 17.27 4.51
C ALA A 9 40.49 17.55 3.03
N ASP A 10 39.48 17.89 2.23
CA ASP A 10 39.59 17.94 0.76
C ASP A 10 40.04 19.31 0.20
N GLY A 11 40.40 20.27 1.07
CA GLY A 11 41.09 21.49 0.68
C GLY A 11 40.22 22.61 0.11
N GLY A 12 38.91 22.59 0.36
CA GLY A 12 38.01 23.69 -0.01
C GLY A 12 37.65 23.77 -1.50
N TYR A 13 36.94 24.86 -1.82
CA TYR A 13 36.07 25.08 -3.01
C TYR A 13 36.66 24.76 -4.40
N ARG A 14 37.99 24.73 -4.54
CA ARG A 14 38.69 24.51 -5.81
C ARG A 14 38.76 23.06 -6.28
N ASN A 15 38.42 22.10 -5.43
CA ASN A 15 38.63 20.68 -5.76
C ASN A 15 37.39 20.04 -6.41
N VAL A 16 37.59 19.31 -7.51
CA VAL A 16 36.57 18.52 -8.24
C VAL A 16 35.85 17.54 -7.29
N PHE A 17 36.56 17.13 -6.23
CA PHE A 17 36.07 16.20 -5.21
C PHE A 17 34.98 16.77 -4.29
N SER A 18 34.75 18.10 -4.31
CA SER A 18 33.60 18.71 -3.63
C SER A 18 32.24 18.27 -4.19
N LEU A 19 32.17 17.76 -5.43
CA LEU A 19 30.99 17.09 -6.00
C LEU A 19 30.67 15.76 -5.30
N TYR A 20 31.64 15.10 -4.65
CA TYR A 20 31.44 13.87 -3.89
C TYR A 20 30.84 14.11 -2.49
N SER A 21 30.75 15.37 -2.04
CA SER A 21 29.97 15.70 -0.84
C SER A 21 28.45 15.53 -1.02
N LEU A 22 28.00 15.36 -2.27
CA LEU A 22 26.61 15.08 -2.66
C LEU A 22 26.26 13.59 -2.61
N THR A 23 27.25 12.71 -2.67
CA THR A 23 27.07 11.24 -2.63
C THR A 23 26.35 10.74 -1.38
N PRO A 24 26.57 11.28 -0.16
CA PRO A 24 25.82 10.92 1.03
C PRO A 24 24.35 11.37 0.98
N VAL A 25 24.07 12.54 0.41
CA VAL A 25 22.70 13.05 0.24
C VAL A 25 21.95 12.17 -0.75
N LEU A 26 22.59 11.81 -1.87
CA LEU A 26 22.04 10.92 -2.87
C LEU A 26 21.83 9.49 -2.32
N THR A 27 22.81 8.97 -1.58
CA THR A 27 22.74 7.65 -0.94
C THR A 27 21.62 7.61 0.10
N THR A 28 21.45 8.68 0.88
CA THR A 28 20.35 8.78 1.85
C THR A 28 19.01 8.91 1.12
N ALA A 29 18.95 9.71 0.03
CA ALA A 29 17.79 9.85 -0.84
C ALA A 29 17.32 8.50 -1.42
N LEU A 30 18.27 7.66 -1.85
CA LEU A 30 18.03 6.36 -2.50
C LEU A 30 17.84 5.21 -1.49
N SER A 31 18.36 5.31 -0.27
CA SER A 31 18.20 4.33 0.81
C SER A 31 16.87 4.45 1.58
N LEU A 32 16.12 5.54 1.36
CA LEU A 32 14.82 5.84 1.97
C LEU A 32 13.62 4.90 1.67
N PRO A 33 13.63 3.99 0.68
CA PRO A 33 12.51 3.07 0.48
C PRO A 33 12.20 2.17 1.69
N SER A 34 13.15 1.99 2.63
CA SER A 34 13.07 0.94 3.65
C SER A 34 12.56 1.36 5.05
N ALA A 35 12.27 2.65 5.33
CA ALA A 35 11.92 3.09 6.70
C ALA A 35 10.40 3.27 6.90
N PRO A 36 9.72 2.64 7.88
CA PRO A 36 8.25 2.59 7.95
C PRO A 36 7.52 3.87 8.43
N THR A 37 8.21 4.90 8.94
CA THR A 37 7.57 6.07 9.58
C THR A 37 7.91 7.41 8.89
N LEU A 38 6.86 8.11 8.42
CA LEU A 38 6.90 9.41 7.73
C LEU A 38 7.77 10.47 8.42
N TRP A 39 7.60 10.61 9.74
CA TRP A 39 8.33 11.60 10.53
C TRP A 39 9.83 11.34 10.51
N LYS A 40 10.25 10.07 10.64
CA LYS A 40 11.67 9.71 10.60
C LYS A 40 12.30 9.96 9.24
N ARG A 41 11.54 9.80 8.13
CA ARG A 41 12.01 10.06 6.75
C ARG A 41 12.29 11.54 6.51
N GLY A 42 11.34 12.40 6.83
CA GLY A 42 11.50 13.85 6.67
C GLY A 42 12.60 14.41 7.59
N LEU A 43 12.66 13.95 8.82
CA LEU A 43 13.64 14.40 9.81
C LEU A 43 15.06 13.95 9.44
N LEU A 44 15.24 12.75 8.88
CA LEU A 44 16.55 12.28 8.38
C LEU A 44 17.03 13.09 7.18
N LEU A 45 16.17 13.39 6.21
CA LEU A 45 16.55 14.22 5.05
C LEU A 45 16.90 15.66 5.44
N MET A 46 16.10 16.25 6.35
CA MET A 46 16.37 17.57 6.91
C MET A 46 17.69 17.56 7.70
N PHE A 47 17.93 16.52 8.51
CA PHE A 47 19.15 16.39 9.29
C PHE A 47 20.39 16.22 8.41
N VAL A 48 20.33 15.39 7.36
CA VAL A 48 21.45 15.19 6.42
C VAL A 48 21.72 16.45 5.61
N SER A 49 20.68 17.16 5.15
CA SER A 49 20.84 18.44 4.44
C SER A 49 21.42 19.52 5.36
N ALA A 50 20.92 19.63 6.60
CA ALA A 50 21.43 20.59 7.58
C ALA A 50 22.89 20.31 7.95
N LEU A 51 23.27 19.03 8.09
CA LEU A 51 24.64 18.63 8.39
C LEU A 51 25.60 18.93 7.22
N GLY A 52 25.12 18.78 5.97
CA GLY A 52 25.86 19.19 4.77
C GLY A 52 26.08 20.71 4.71
N SER A 53 25.03 21.49 4.96
CA SER A 53 25.12 22.97 5.01
C SER A 53 26.04 23.46 6.13
N LEU A 54 25.98 22.83 7.31
CA LEU A 54 26.90 23.13 8.42
C LEU A 54 28.34 22.76 8.09
N GLY A 55 28.58 21.61 7.45
CA GLY A 55 29.92 21.20 7.02
C GLY A 55 30.54 22.17 6.01
N PHE A 56 29.73 22.70 5.08
CA PHE A 56 30.17 23.72 4.13
C PHE A 56 30.45 25.07 4.81
N ALA A 57 29.56 25.53 5.70
CA ALA A 57 29.77 26.76 6.47
C ALA A 57 31.02 26.69 7.36
N LEU A 58 31.27 25.54 7.99
CA LEU A 58 32.47 25.30 8.79
C LEU A 58 33.74 25.29 7.93
N SER A 59 33.66 24.76 6.71
CA SER A 59 34.77 24.75 5.73
C SER A 59 35.14 26.16 5.26
N LEU A 60 34.14 27.04 5.05
CA LEU A 60 34.37 28.45 4.74
C LEU A 60 35.08 29.17 5.90
N TRP A 61 34.64 28.91 7.13
CA TRP A 61 35.22 29.52 8.32
C TRP A 61 36.68 29.08 8.57
N LEU A 62 36.97 27.78 8.42
CA LEU A 62 38.32 27.22 8.61
C LEU A 62 39.32 27.66 7.54
N ASN A 63 38.87 27.94 6.31
CA ASN A 63 39.73 28.42 5.22
C ASN A 63 39.95 29.95 5.23
N GLY A 64 39.47 30.67 6.25
CA GLY A 64 39.70 32.11 6.39
C GLY A 64 38.89 32.98 5.41
N TYR A 65 37.88 32.43 4.75
CA TYR A 65 36.94 33.19 3.93
C TYR A 65 35.95 33.94 4.84
N THR A 66 36.35 35.12 5.30
CA THR A 66 35.45 36.10 5.92
C THR A 66 34.61 36.80 4.85
N PHE A 67 33.43 37.32 5.24
CA PHE A 67 32.49 38.02 4.36
C PHE A 67 33.16 39.13 3.52
N ASP A 68 34.21 39.77 4.04
CA ASP A 68 34.98 40.80 3.35
C ASP A 68 35.78 40.26 2.14
N ALA A 69 36.35 39.06 2.22
CA ALA A 69 37.14 38.46 1.13
C ALA A 69 36.26 37.99 -0.06
N VAL A 70 35.00 37.61 0.23
CA VAL A 70 34.02 37.17 -0.77
C VAL A 70 33.51 38.36 -1.60
N ILE A 71 33.40 39.54 -0.99
CA ILE A 71 32.99 40.78 -1.68
C ILE A 71 34.10 41.29 -2.61
N GLU A 72 35.37 41.14 -2.22
CA GLU A 72 36.53 41.62 -2.98
C GLU A 72 36.84 40.76 -4.22
N GLN A 73 36.57 39.45 -4.19
CA GLN A 73 36.83 38.54 -5.31
C GLN A 73 35.73 38.45 -6.38
N ARG A 74 34.57 39.11 -6.21
CA ARG A 74 33.42 39.04 -7.15
C ARG A 74 32.89 37.62 -7.45
N GLU A 75 33.28 36.59 -6.70
CA GLU A 75 32.75 35.20 -6.82
C GLU A 75 31.43 34.98 -6.04
N VAL A 76 30.73 36.06 -5.69
CA VAL A 76 29.52 36.08 -4.86
C VAL A 76 28.41 35.20 -5.45
N ASP A 77 28.27 35.19 -6.78
CA ASP A 77 27.21 34.45 -7.47
C ASP A 77 27.36 32.93 -7.32
N GLU A 78 28.58 32.41 -7.37
CA GLU A 78 28.82 30.97 -7.37
C GLU A 78 28.74 30.39 -5.94
N VAL A 79 29.11 31.16 -4.92
CA VAL A 79 28.93 30.79 -3.51
C VAL A 79 27.46 30.80 -3.11
N ILE A 80 26.69 31.82 -3.56
CA ILE A 80 25.26 31.91 -3.28
C ILE A 80 24.50 30.76 -3.96
N LEU A 81 24.76 30.50 -5.25
CA LEU A 81 24.12 29.40 -5.98
C LEU A 81 24.37 28.05 -5.29
N ARG A 82 25.58 27.83 -4.76
CA ARG A 82 25.94 26.56 -4.13
C ARG A 82 25.36 26.38 -2.74
N ILE A 83 25.32 27.44 -1.93
CA ILE A 83 24.63 27.44 -0.62
C ILE A 83 23.13 27.22 -0.79
N SER A 84 22.52 27.80 -1.82
CA SER A 84 21.09 27.65 -2.09
C SER A 84 20.70 26.30 -2.69
N THR A 85 21.60 25.63 -3.42
CA THR A 85 21.28 24.37 -4.11
C THR A 85 21.01 23.20 -3.15
N TYR A 86 21.77 23.07 -2.07
CA TYR A 86 21.60 21.97 -1.10
C TYR A 86 20.22 21.96 -0.40
N PRO A 87 19.72 23.07 0.18
CA PRO A 87 18.40 23.09 0.80
C PRO A 87 17.28 22.93 -0.24
N VAL A 88 17.44 23.48 -1.46
CA VAL A 88 16.44 23.36 -2.52
C VAL A 88 16.30 21.91 -2.98
N LEU A 89 17.41 21.20 -3.22
CA LEU A 89 17.37 19.77 -3.57
C LEU A 89 16.80 18.93 -2.44
N GLY A 90 17.18 19.19 -1.18
CA GLY A 90 16.61 18.51 -0.02
C GLY A 90 15.10 18.71 0.10
N LEU A 91 14.61 19.92 -0.18
CA LEU A 91 13.19 20.25 -0.17
C LEU A 91 12.44 19.53 -1.30
N ILE A 92 12.96 19.56 -2.53
CA ILE A 92 12.35 18.89 -3.68
C ILE A 92 12.28 17.38 -3.45
N LEU A 93 13.39 16.74 -3.06
CA LEU A 93 13.43 15.31 -2.80
C LEU A 93 12.54 14.91 -1.61
N GLY A 94 12.53 15.71 -0.55
CA GLY A 94 11.64 15.51 0.60
C GLY A 94 10.16 15.61 0.21
N PHE A 95 9.82 16.56 -0.65
CA PHE A 95 8.47 16.74 -1.16
C PHE A 95 8.01 15.57 -2.04
N VAL A 96 8.87 15.10 -2.96
CA VAL A 96 8.59 13.92 -3.80
C VAL A 96 8.42 12.66 -2.95
N ALA A 97 9.29 12.46 -1.95
CA ALA A 97 9.17 11.33 -1.03
C ALA A 97 7.86 11.37 -0.23
N LEU A 98 7.40 12.57 0.16
CA LEU A 98 6.12 12.76 0.83
C LEU A 98 4.93 12.39 -0.07
N LEU A 99 4.94 12.85 -1.33
CA LEU A 99 3.91 12.50 -2.31
C LEU A 99 3.85 11.00 -2.58
N MET A 100 5.01 10.34 -2.72
CA MET A 100 5.07 8.89 -2.96
C MET A 100 4.44 8.08 -1.82
N VAL A 101 4.62 8.50 -0.57
CA VAL A 101 3.99 7.82 0.58
C VAL A 101 2.50 8.08 0.65
N LEU A 102 2.06 9.31 0.39
CA LEU A 102 0.63 9.61 0.30
C LEU A 102 -0.04 8.79 -0.79
N TRP A 103 0.63 8.65 -1.94
CA TRP A 103 0.20 7.81 -3.04
C TRP A 103 0.10 6.33 -2.63
N GLN A 104 1.14 5.76 -2.03
CA GLN A 104 1.14 4.37 -1.56
C GLN A 104 -0.01 4.08 -0.59
N ARG A 105 -0.23 4.96 0.40
CA ARG A 105 -1.34 4.83 1.34
C ARG A 105 -2.71 4.90 0.65
N SER A 106 -2.84 5.71 -0.38
CA SER A 106 -4.08 5.80 -1.14
C SER A 106 -4.35 4.50 -1.91
N VAL A 107 -3.33 3.93 -2.54
CA VAL A 107 -3.43 2.68 -3.30
C VAL A 107 -3.71 1.51 -2.37
N GLU A 108 -3.02 1.40 -1.24
CA GLU A 108 -3.29 0.36 -0.24
C GLU A 108 -4.73 0.40 0.26
N ARG A 109 -5.26 1.60 0.54
CA ARG A 109 -6.67 1.77 0.94
C ARG A 109 -7.62 1.39 -0.18
N MET A 110 -7.32 1.73 -1.43
CA MET A 110 -8.17 1.33 -2.56
C MET A 110 -8.15 -0.19 -2.74
N ASN A 111 -6.98 -0.82 -2.64
CA ASN A 111 -6.85 -2.27 -2.77
C ASN A 111 -7.60 -3.01 -1.65
N THR A 112 -7.54 -2.53 -0.40
CA THR A 112 -8.29 -3.17 0.70
C THR A 112 -9.79 -3.00 0.55
N LEU A 113 -10.26 -1.82 0.10
CA LEU A 113 -11.67 -1.60 -0.19
C LEU A 113 -12.17 -2.41 -1.39
N GLN A 114 -11.34 -2.57 -2.43
CA GLN A 114 -11.68 -3.43 -3.56
C GLN A 114 -11.72 -4.90 -3.16
N ALA A 115 -10.75 -5.36 -2.36
CA ALA A 115 -10.74 -6.73 -1.84
C ALA A 115 -11.97 -7.01 -0.98
N SER A 116 -12.35 -6.09 -0.08
CA SER A 116 -13.55 -6.26 0.74
C SER A 116 -14.84 -6.21 -0.09
N ALA A 117 -14.92 -5.30 -1.08
CA ALA A 117 -16.06 -5.22 -1.99
C ALA A 117 -16.18 -6.50 -2.85
N ALA A 118 -15.07 -7.07 -3.32
CA ALA A 118 -15.07 -8.32 -4.06
C ALA A 118 -15.56 -9.49 -3.20
N ILE A 119 -15.12 -9.57 -1.94
CA ILE A 119 -15.61 -10.60 -1.00
C ILE A 119 -17.11 -10.44 -0.75
N GLU A 120 -17.59 -9.21 -0.54
CA GLU A 120 -19.01 -8.98 -0.28
C GLU A 120 -19.88 -9.28 -1.51
N PHE A 121 -19.40 -8.92 -2.70
CA PHE A 121 -20.05 -9.28 -3.96
C PHE A 121 -20.15 -10.80 -4.12
N GLU A 122 -19.07 -11.53 -3.85
CA GLU A 122 -19.06 -12.99 -3.94
C GLU A 122 -20.01 -13.64 -2.92
N ARG A 123 -20.03 -13.14 -1.68
CA ARG A 123 -20.99 -13.59 -0.66
C ARG A 123 -22.44 -13.39 -1.08
N ARG A 124 -22.75 -12.23 -1.66
CA ARG A 124 -24.10 -11.94 -2.16
C ARG A 124 -24.49 -12.85 -3.32
N ARG A 125 -23.54 -13.13 -4.24
CA ARG A 125 -23.76 -14.08 -5.33
C ARG A 125 -24.08 -15.47 -4.81
N ILE A 126 -23.26 -16.00 -3.89
CA ILE A 126 -23.48 -17.31 -3.27
C ILE A 126 -24.84 -17.37 -2.57
N ALA A 127 -25.22 -16.33 -1.83
CA ALA A 127 -26.52 -16.28 -1.17
C ALA A 127 -27.69 -16.34 -2.16
N MET A 128 -27.57 -15.66 -3.31
CA MET A 128 -28.57 -15.68 -4.37
C MET A 128 -28.65 -17.05 -5.05
N ASP A 129 -27.51 -17.64 -5.40
CA ASP A 129 -27.46 -18.98 -6.01
C ASP A 129 -28.04 -20.07 -5.09
N ILE A 130 -27.75 -19.98 -3.77
CA ILE A 130 -28.36 -20.87 -2.77
C ILE A 130 -29.86 -20.63 -2.70
N HIS A 131 -30.30 -19.37 -2.66
CA HIS A 131 -31.72 -19.05 -2.57
C HIS A 131 -32.49 -19.61 -3.77
N ASP A 132 -32.02 -19.37 -4.99
CA ASP A 132 -32.68 -19.79 -6.22
C ASP A 132 -32.70 -21.32 -6.36
N SER A 133 -31.58 -21.98 -6.07
CA SER A 133 -31.50 -23.44 -6.10
C SER A 133 -32.39 -24.11 -5.05
N VAL A 134 -32.40 -23.60 -3.81
CA VAL A 134 -33.26 -24.12 -2.74
C VAL A 134 -34.74 -23.86 -3.05
N LEU A 135 -35.09 -22.66 -3.52
CA LEU A 135 -36.46 -22.31 -3.86
C LEU A 135 -37.01 -23.19 -4.99
N SER A 136 -36.22 -23.42 -6.04
CA SER A 136 -36.60 -24.31 -7.14
C SER A 136 -36.87 -25.73 -6.65
N ARG A 137 -36.01 -26.27 -5.77
CA ARG A 137 -36.14 -27.65 -5.28
C ARG A 137 -37.29 -27.81 -4.28
N LEU A 138 -37.49 -26.84 -3.39
CA LEU A 138 -38.66 -26.81 -2.50
C LEU A 138 -39.98 -26.72 -3.28
N THR A 139 -40.00 -25.95 -4.37
CA THR A 139 -41.17 -25.88 -5.26
C THR A 139 -41.49 -27.24 -5.90
N ALA A 140 -40.46 -27.97 -6.35
CA ALA A 140 -40.62 -29.32 -6.89
C ALA A 140 -41.11 -30.31 -5.83
N LEU A 141 -40.57 -30.22 -4.61
CA LEU A 141 -41.00 -31.02 -3.47
C LEU A 141 -42.48 -30.79 -3.13
N SER A 142 -42.89 -29.52 -3.05
CA SER A 142 -44.29 -29.14 -2.78
C SER A 142 -45.24 -29.75 -3.81
N ARG A 143 -44.92 -29.65 -5.10
CA ARG A 143 -45.74 -30.24 -6.17
C ARG A 143 -45.83 -31.76 -6.09
N ARG A 144 -44.75 -32.45 -5.71
CA ARG A 144 -44.76 -33.92 -5.55
C ARG A 144 -45.58 -34.34 -4.34
N VAL A 145 -45.54 -33.59 -3.25
CA VAL A 145 -46.40 -33.82 -2.08
C VAL A 145 -47.87 -33.59 -2.43
N GLU A 146 -48.20 -32.52 -3.16
CA GLU A 146 -49.55 -32.27 -3.66
C GLU A 146 -50.03 -33.41 -4.58
N TYR A 147 -49.17 -33.90 -5.48
CA TYR A 147 -49.48 -35.04 -6.35
C TYR A 147 -49.73 -36.33 -5.54
N ALA A 148 -48.88 -36.64 -4.55
CA ALA A 148 -49.07 -37.78 -3.67
C ALA A 148 -50.37 -37.68 -2.85
N ALA A 149 -50.75 -36.46 -2.42
CA ALA A 149 -52.01 -36.22 -1.72
C ALA A 149 -53.23 -36.47 -2.61
N LEU A 150 -53.15 -36.14 -3.92
CA LEU A 150 -54.20 -36.46 -4.88
C LEU A 150 -54.31 -37.97 -5.15
N LEU A 151 -53.17 -38.67 -5.20
CA LEU A 151 -53.12 -40.12 -5.43
C LEU A 151 -53.61 -40.96 -4.23
N ALA A 152 -53.69 -40.36 -3.04
CA ALA A 152 -54.02 -41.03 -1.79
C ALA A 152 -55.41 -41.68 -1.75
N ALA A 153 -56.35 -41.22 -2.59
CA ALA A 153 -57.69 -41.77 -2.66
C ALA A 153 -57.78 -43.04 -3.54
N ASP A 154 -56.97 -43.12 -4.60
CA ASP A 154 -57.12 -44.16 -5.64
C ASP A 154 -56.03 -45.24 -5.57
N GLU A 155 -54.78 -44.90 -5.21
CA GLU A 155 -53.63 -45.83 -5.30
C GLU A 155 -52.65 -45.70 -4.10
N PRO A 156 -52.89 -46.40 -2.98
CA PRO A 156 -52.08 -46.27 -1.76
C PRO A 156 -50.63 -46.79 -1.91
N GLU A 157 -50.38 -47.77 -2.77
CA GLU A 157 -49.02 -48.28 -3.07
C GLU A 157 -48.18 -47.23 -3.84
N ALA A 158 -48.80 -46.52 -4.79
CA ALA A 158 -48.16 -45.46 -5.55
C ALA A 158 -47.82 -44.24 -4.67
N VAL A 159 -48.66 -43.95 -3.66
CA VAL A 159 -48.40 -42.89 -2.67
C VAL A 159 -47.16 -43.18 -1.84
N ARG A 160 -46.98 -44.43 -1.38
CA ARG A 160 -45.79 -44.81 -0.61
C ARG A 160 -44.52 -44.62 -1.42
N THR A 161 -44.56 -45.04 -2.69
CA THR A 161 -43.43 -44.87 -3.62
C THR A 161 -43.10 -43.39 -3.83
N GLU A 162 -44.10 -42.52 -4.00
CA GLU A 162 -43.85 -41.09 -4.20
C GLU A 162 -43.39 -40.38 -2.92
N LEU A 163 -43.88 -40.78 -1.75
CA LEU A 163 -43.38 -40.28 -0.46
C LEU A 163 -41.92 -40.68 -0.21
N ASP A 164 -41.50 -41.88 -0.62
CA ASP A 164 -40.10 -42.30 -0.57
C ASP A 164 -39.22 -41.44 -1.49
N HIS A 165 -39.71 -41.09 -2.69
CA HIS A 165 -39.01 -40.15 -3.58
C HIS A 165 -38.90 -38.74 -2.98
N VAL A 166 -39.97 -38.24 -2.34
CA VAL A 166 -39.97 -36.95 -1.62
C VAL A 166 -38.95 -36.97 -0.48
N ALA A 167 -38.89 -38.06 0.30
CA ALA A 167 -37.93 -38.22 1.39
C ALA A 167 -36.48 -38.26 0.90
N ALA A 168 -36.21 -38.98 -0.19
CA ALA A 168 -34.89 -39.01 -0.83
C ALA A 168 -34.47 -37.62 -1.34
N MET A 169 -35.37 -36.91 -2.02
CA MET A 169 -35.10 -35.56 -2.53
C MET A 169 -34.84 -34.55 -1.40
N ALA A 170 -35.56 -34.66 -0.27
CA ALA A 170 -35.31 -33.82 0.90
C ALA A 170 -33.93 -34.10 1.53
N ALA A 171 -33.51 -35.38 1.59
CA ALA A 171 -32.18 -35.76 2.08
C ALA A 171 -31.06 -35.19 1.19
N ASP A 172 -31.22 -35.23 -0.13
CA ASP A 172 -30.27 -34.67 -1.09
C ASP A 172 -30.17 -33.14 -0.96
N ILE A 173 -31.30 -32.43 -0.83
CA ILE A 173 -31.30 -30.98 -0.58
C ILE A 173 -30.55 -30.64 0.70
N HIS A 174 -30.78 -31.40 1.78
CA HIS A 174 -30.07 -31.21 3.05
C HIS A 174 -28.57 -31.45 2.92
N ALA A 175 -28.15 -32.48 2.18
CA ALA A 175 -26.74 -32.78 1.93
C ALA A 175 -26.06 -31.65 1.12
N ASP A 176 -26.74 -31.12 0.11
CA ASP A 176 -26.24 -30.05 -0.76
C ASP A 176 -26.09 -28.70 -0.03
N ILE A 177 -27.08 -28.33 0.80
CA ILE A 177 -26.98 -27.15 1.69
C ILE A 177 -25.82 -27.34 2.67
N ARG A 178 -25.69 -28.52 3.28
CA ARG A 178 -24.58 -28.81 4.21
C ARG A 178 -23.22 -28.71 3.53
N TRP A 179 -23.09 -29.16 2.28
CA TRP A 179 -21.85 -29.03 1.51
C TRP A 179 -21.52 -27.57 1.22
N THR A 180 -22.51 -26.79 0.80
CA THR A 180 -22.34 -25.38 0.42
C THR A 180 -22.05 -24.46 1.62
N VAL A 181 -22.64 -24.76 2.80
CA VAL A 181 -22.46 -23.97 4.03
C VAL A 181 -21.19 -24.36 4.79
N ARG A 182 -20.54 -25.49 4.48
CA ARG A 182 -19.26 -25.84 5.12
C ARG A 182 -18.23 -24.75 4.77
N PRO A 183 -17.67 -24.06 5.78
CA PRO A 183 -16.71 -23.01 5.51
C PRO A 183 -15.49 -23.63 4.82
N ALA A 184 -15.20 -23.16 3.60
CA ALA A 184 -13.88 -23.29 3.00
C ALA A 184 -12.90 -22.63 3.98
N ARG A 185 -12.22 -23.46 4.77
CA ARG A 185 -11.29 -23.05 5.82
C ARG A 185 -9.90 -22.85 5.24
#